data_AF-A0A3N7GN05-F1
#
_entry.id   AF-A0A3N7GN05-F1
#
_cell.length_a   1.000
_cell.length_b   1.000
_cell.length_c   1.000
_cell.angle_alpha   90.00
_cell.angle_beta   90.00
_cell.angle_gamma   90.00
#
_symmetry.space_group_name_H-M   'P 1'
#
loop_
_entity.id
_entity.type
_entity.pdbx_description
1 polymer ?
#
loop_
_entity_poly.entity_id
_entity_poly.type
_entity_poly.pdbx_seq_one_letter_code
_entity_poly.pdbx_strand_id
1 'polypeptide(L)'
;MYRQMVSGATKPTLFFGKPYRAGDDPSPGMGTIETTPHTQIHIWTGDPNQTKGENMGNFYSAGRDPIFYCHHSNVDRMWDLWKKIPGGKRKDIEDPDWLNSEFLFWDENKELVRVKVKDTLDTKKLGYGFQDVPIPWLTTRATPKLTRQEKSRRAAEKSVVLTPISAFPVVLDKVISVEVSRPKKSRSATEKEDEDEVLVIEGIEYEENQLIKFDVLVNDEPDSPGGPDMSEFAGSFVNVPHKHAKKSKTTMVLGITGLLEDLEAEGDDTLVVTFVPRTGGDSVTVANVKIEFVAD
;
A
#
# COMPACT_ATOMS: atom_id res chain seq x y z
N MET A 1 -7.35 3.51 7.77
CA MET A 1 -8.48 3.27 6.85
C MET A 1 -8.64 4.37 5.81
N TYR A 2 -8.91 5.63 6.17
CA TYR A 2 -9.07 6.74 5.20
C TYR A 2 -7.98 6.76 4.13
N ARG A 3 -6.70 6.75 4.53
CA ARG A 3 -5.57 6.73 3.59
C ARG A 3 -5.66 5.59 2.57
N GLN A 4 -5.87 4.37 3.04
CA GLN A 4 -5.86 3.16 2.22
C GLN A 4 -7.08 3.03 1.32
N MET A 5 -8.21 3.65 1.68
CA MET A 5 -9.48 3.57 0.94
C MET A 5 -9.77 4.79 0.08
N VAL A 6 -9.22 5.96 0.44
CA VAL A 6 -9.59 7.27 -0.14
C VAL A 6 -8.39 7.90 -0.85
N SER A 7 -7.40 8.39 -0.11
CA SER A 7 -6.33 9.24 -0.65
C SER A 7 -5.24 8.46 -1.37
N GLY A 8 -4.97 7.23 -0.94
CA GLY A 8 -4.00 6.33 -1.56
C GLY A 8 -4.60 5.35 -2.57
N ALA A 9 -5.93 5.33 -2.73
CA ALA A 9 -6.67 4.39 -3.58
C ALA A 9 -7.69 5.12 -4.46
N THR A 10 -7.23 6.16 -5.14
CA THR A 10 -8.00 6.97 -6.10
C THR A 10 -8.19 6.25 -7.43
N LYS A 11 -7.23 5.39 -7.79
CA LYS A 11 -7.17 4.64 -9.05
C LYS A 11 -7.24 3.12 -8.81
N PRO A 12 -7.80 2.33 -9.76
CA PRO A 12 -7.87 0.87 -9.66
C PRO A 12 -6.55 0.18 -9.33
N THR A 13 -5.45 0.50 -10.02
CA THR A 13 -4.13 -0.13 -9.80
C THR A 13 -3.52 0.20 -8.45
N LEU A 14 -3.91 1.32 -7.84
CA LEU A 14 -3.54 1.64 -6.46
C LEU A 14 -4.32 0.77 -5.46
N PHE A 15 -5.60 0.53 -5.72
CA PHE A 15 -6.46 -0.27 -4.84
C PHE A 15 -6.19 -1.78 -4.95
N PHE A 16 -6.18 -2.32 -6.17
CA PHE A 16 -6.04 -3.74 -6.46
C PHE A 16 -4.59 -4.21 -6.54
N GLY A 17 -3.66 -3.31 -6.84
CA GLY A 17 -2.25 -3.63 -7.06
C GLY A 17 -1.87 -3.68 -8.54
N LYS A 18 -0.59 -4.01 -8.78
CA LYS A 18 -0.02 -4.08 -10.13
C LYS A 18 -0.50 -5.33 -10.88
N PRO A 19 -0.58 -5.27 -12.21
CA PRO A 19 -0.94 -6.44 -13.02
C PRO A 19 -0.03 -7.64 -12.76
N TYR A 20 -0.62 -8.84 -12.76
CA TYR A 20 0.07 -10.12 -12.72
C TYR A 20 -0.45 -11.01 -13.85
N ARG A 21 0.40 -11.36 -14.81
CA ARG A 21 0.05 -12.17 -15.98
C ARG A 21 0.86 -13.46 -16.04
N ALA A 22 0.39 -14.38 -16.89
CA ALA A 22 1.11 -15.63 -17.12
C ALA A 22 2.51 -15.36 -17.70
N GLY A 23 3.54 -15.85 -17.02
CA GLY A 23 4.94 -15.64 -17.38
C GLY A 23 5.63 -14.52 -16.58
N ASP A 24 4.89 -13.74 -15.81
CA ASP A 24 5.46 -12.72 -14.94
C ASP A 24 6.14 -13.34 -13.70
N ASP A 25 7.15 -12.65 -13.20
CA ASP A 25 7.72 -12.91 -11.88
C ASP A 25 6.68 -12.64 -10.78
N PRO A 26 6.69 -13.40 -9.67
CA PRO A 26 5.76 -13.19 -8.57
C PRO A 26 5.97 -11.84 -7.89
N SER A 27 4.96 -11.41 -7.13
CA SER A 27 4.98 -10.18 -6.31
C SER A 27 5.14 -8.88 -7.13
N PRO A 28 4.29 -8.63 -8.15
CA PRO A 28 4.42 -7.44 -9.01
C PRO A 28 4.23 -6.12 -8.26
N GLY A 29 3.43 -6.12 -7.20
CA GLY A 29 3.22 -4.98 -6.31
C GLY A 29 1.79 -4.98 -5.75
N MET A 30 1.68 -4.92 -4.43
CA MET A 30 0.41 -5.04 -3.71
C MET A 30 -0.44 -3.78 -3.83
N GLY A 31 -1.77 -3.95 -3.74
CA GLY A 31 -2.71 -2.85 -3.60
C GLY A 31 -2.78 -2.30 -2.17
N THR A 32 -3.38 -1.12 -1.99
CA THR A 32 -3.41 -0.43 -0.70
C THR A 32 -3.97 -1.29 0.43
N ILE A 33 -5.10 -1.97 0.22
CA ILE A 33 -5.78 -2.74 1.25
C ILE A 33 -5.02 -4.01 1.60
N GLU A 34 -4.45 -4.67 0.58
CA GLU A 34 -3.62 -5.86 0.75
C GLU A 34 -2.41 -5.56 1.64
N THR A 35 -1.75 -4.42 1.43
CA THR A 35 -0.63 -3.98 2.28
C THR A 35 -1.09 -3.55 3.67
N THR A 36 -2.14 -2.73 3.77
CA THR A 36 -2.68 -2.25 5.05
C THR A 36 -4.17 -1.93 4.88
N PRO A 37 -5.08 -2.47 5.71
CA PRO A 37 -4.82 -3.16 6.98
C PRO A 37 -4.68 -4.69 6.90
N HIS A 38 -4.88 -5.32 5.73
CA HIS A 38 -4.94 -6.80 5.61
C HIS A 38 -3.74 -7.48 6.25
N THR A 39 -2.53 -7.19 5.78
CA THR A 39 -1.30 -7.78 6.32
C THR A 39 -1.10 -7.51 7.82
N GLN A 40 -1.47 -6.32 8.30
CA GLN A 40 -1.34 -5.98 9.72
C GLN A 40 -2.25 -6.83 10.61
N ILE A 41 -3.47 -7.13 10.16
CA ILE A 41 -4.40 -7.97 10.89
C ILE A 41 -3.91 -9.42 10.94
N HIS A 42 -3.38 -9.94 9.83
CA HIS A 42 -2.71 -11.24 9.80
C HIS A 42 -1.63 -11.36 10.87
N ILE A 43 -0.68 -10.43 10.88
CA ILE A 43 0.43 -10.42 11.83
C ILE A 43 -0.06 -10.25 13.27
N TRP A 44 -1.03 -9.37 13.50
CA TRP A 44 -1.56 -9.10 14.85
C TRP A 44 -2.31 -10.30 15.44
N THR A 45 -3.05 -11.06 14.61
CA THR A 45 -3.84 -12.20 15.07
C THR A 45 -3.02 -13.50 15.18
N GLY A 46 -1.89 -13.63 14.47
CA GLY A 46 -1.00 -14.79 14.58
C GLY A 46 -0.42 -14.97 15.99
N ASP A 47 -0.18 -16.21 16.43
CA ASP A 47 0.43 -16.46 17.74
C ASP A 47 1.96 -16.27 17.65
N PRO A 48 2.53 -15.26 18.34
CA PRO A 48 3.96 -14.98 18.28
C PRO A 48 4.82 -16.08 18.95
N ASN A 49 4.20 -17.01 19.69
CA ASN A 49 4.91 -18.16 20.28
C ASN A 49 5.05 -19.34 19.31
N GLN A 50 4.37 -19.31 18.16
CA GLN A 50 4.53 -20.33 17.12
C GLN A 50 5.72 -19.99 16.22
N THR A 51 6.34 -21.04 15.67
CA THR A 51 7.60 -20.90 14.92
C THR A 51 7.53 -19.99 13.69
N LYS A 52 6.34 -19.80 13.12
CA LYS A 52 6.10 -18.98 11.93
C LYS A 52 4.89 -18.05 12.08
N GLY A 53 4.43 -17.79 13.30
CA GLY A 53 3.27 -16.94 13.56
C GLY A 53 1.92 -17.60 13.28
N GLU A 54 1.86 -18.94 13.29
CA GLU A 54 0.63 -19.69 13.03
C GLU A 54 -0.51 -19.28 13.97
N ASN A 55 -1.77 -19.32 13.56
CA ASN A 55 -2.23 -19.58 12.19
C ASN A 55 -2.26 -18.30 11.35
N MET A 56 -2.90 -17.24 11.83
CA MET A 56 -3.16 -16.02 11.04
C MET A 56 -1.90 -15.29 10.56
N GLY A 57 -0.78 -15.38 11.26
CA GLY A 57 0.47 -14.71 10.89
C GLY A 57 1.24 -15.35 9.74
N ASN A 58 0.70 -16.42 9.12
CA ASN A 58 1.30 -17.05 7.96
C ASN A 58 0.27 -17.57 6.96
N PHE A 59 0.43 -17.24 5.67
CA PHE A 59 -0.53 -17.63 4.64
C PHE A 59 -0.72 -19.15 4.49
N TYR A 60 0.28 -19.98 4.81
CA TYR A 60 0.13 -21.44 4.69
C TYR A 60 -0.83 -22.02 5.75
N SER A 61 -1.03 -21.33 6.87
CA SER A 61 -1.81 -21.79 8.03
C SER A 61 -3.00 -20.88 8.36
N ALA A 62 -3.07 -19.66 7.81
CA ALA A 62 -4.11 -18.68 8.12
C ALA A 62 -5.53 -19.25 7.99
N GLY A 63 -5.83 -19.96 6.91
CA GLY A 63 -7.16 -20.58 6.68
C GLY A 63 -7.54 -21.70 7.66
N ARG A 64 -6.63 -22.12 8.56
CA ARG A 64 -6.92 -23.07 9.65
C ARG A 64 -7.58 -22.39 10.85
N ASP A 65 -7.45 -21.06 10.95
CA ASP A 65 -8.18 -20.26 11.93
C ASP A 65 -9.49 -19.78 11.30
N PRO A 66 -10.68 -20.11 11.84
CA PRO A 66 -11.96 -19.65 11.31
C PRO A 66 -12.08 -18.12 11.19
N ILE A 67 -11.33 -17.33 11.98
CA ILE A 67 -11.36 -15.87 11.89
C ILE A 67 -10.82 -15.35 10.56
N PHE A 68 -9.99 -16.13 9.85
CA PHE A 68 -9.50 -15.83 8.51
C PHE A 68 -10.63 -15.47 7.54
N TYR A 69 -11.68 -16.27 7.52
CA TYR A 69 -12.81 -16.06 6.61
C TYR A 69 -13.63 -14.83 6.99
N CYS A 70 -13.75 -14.52 8.30
CA CYS A 70 -14.38 -13.28 8.77
C CYS A 70 -13.55 -12.05 8.41
N HIS A 71 -12.22 -12.14 8.56
CA HIS A 71 -11.29 -11.09 8.14
C HIS A 71 -11.42 -10.82 6.64
N HIS A 72 -11.33 -11.85 5.80
CA HIS A 72 -11.44 -11.72 4.35
C HIS A 72 -12.85 -11.32 3.90
N SER A 73 -13.91 -11.64 4.65
CA SER A 73 -15.25 -11.10 4.40
C SER A 73 -15.28 -9.57 4.51
N ASN A 74 -14.57 -8.99 5.49
CA ASN A 74 -14.47 -7.53 5.59
C ASN A 74 -13.48 -6.93 4.56
N VAL A 75 -12.47 -7.68 4.10
CA VAL A 75 -11.62 -7.27 2.96
C VAL A 75 -12.45 -7.21 1.66
N ASP A 76 -13.28 -8.22 1.40
CA ASP A 76 -14.24 -8.23 0.29
C ASP A 76 -15.23 -7.05 0.39
N ARG A 77 -15.73 -6.79 1.60
CA ARG A 77 -16.54 -5.59 1.87
C ARG A 77 -15.80 -4.29 1.55
N MET A 78 -14.47 -4.21 1.72
CA MET A 78 -13.73 -2.99 1.37
C MET A 78 -13.80 -2.74 -0.14
N TRP A 79 -13.79 -3.77 -0.98
CA TRP A 79 -13.98 -3.57 -2.42
C TRP A 79 -15.36 -3.00 -2.75
N ASP A 80 -16.43 -3.58 -2.18
CA ASP A 80 -17.79 -3.05 -2.34
C ASP A 80 -17.92 -1.59 -1.86
N LEU A 81 -17.32 -1.26 -0.71
CA LEU A 81 -17.31 0.10 -0.18
C LEU A 81 -16.51 1.06 -1.05
N TRP A 82 -15.33 0.65 -1.54
CA TRP A 82 -14.42 1.50 -2.31
C TRP A 82 -15.12 2.07 -3.54
N LYS A 83 -15.89 1.24 -4.26
CA LYS A 83 -16.71 1.66 -5.41
C LYS A 83 -17.82 2.66 -5.04
N LYS A 84 -18.30 2.63 -3.80
CA LYS A 84 -19.38 3.48 -3.28
C LYS A 84 -18.89 4.80 -2.67
N ILE A 85 -17.57 4.98 -2.49
CA ILE A 85 -17.03 6.24 -1.96
C ILE A 85 -17.38 7.37 -2.93
N PRO A 86 -17.92 8.50 -2.45
CA PRO A 86 -18.26 9.64 -3.30
C PRO A 86 -17.11 10.09 -4.20
N GLY A 87 -17.45 10.56 -5.40
CA GLY A 87 -16.51 11.01 -6.43
C GLY A 87 -16.59 10.25 -7.75
N GLY A 88 -17.24 9.07 -7.79
CA GLY A 88 -17.68 8.41 -9.02
C GLY A 88 -16.59 7.85 -9.95
N LYS A 89 -15.31 7.89 -9.54
CA LYS A 89 -14.15 7.48 -10.37
C LYS A 89 -13.58 6.11 -10.03
N ARG A 90 -13.93 5.57 -8.86
CA ARG A 90 -13.45 4.27 -8.39
C ARG A 90 -14.22 3.15 -9.08
N LYS A 91 -13.58 2.47 -10.02
CA LYS A 91 -14.18 1.44 -10.88
C LYS A 91 -13.35 0.16 -10.86
N ASP A 92 -14.00 -0.95 -11.21
CA ASP A 92 -13.29 -2.20 -11.43
C ASP A 92 -12.31 -2.08 -12.61
N ILE A 93 -11.30 -2.93 -12.64
CA ILE A 93 -10.32 -2.97 -13.73
C ILE A 93 -11.01 -3.47 -15.01
N GLU A 94 -10.82 -2.75 -16.12
CA GLU A 94 -11.40 -3.10 -17.42
C GLU A 94 -10.44 -3.91 -18.31
N ASP A 95 -9.19 -4.13 -17.87
CA ASP A 95 -8.19 -4.92 -18.59
C ASP A 95 -8.70 -6.36 -18.85
N PRO A 96 -8.79 -6.78 -20.13
CA PRO A 96 -9.19 -8.14 -20.50
C PRO A 96 -8.35 -9.25 -19.85
N ASP A 97 -7.07 -9.02 -19.57
CA ASP A 97 -6.20 -10.02 -18.93
C ASP A 97 -6.62 -10.24 -17.48
N TRP A 98 -6.98 -9.17 -16.77
CA TRP A 98 -7.53 -9.25 -15.41
C TRP A 98 -8.92 -9.90 -15.44
N LEU A 99 -9.82 -9.41 -16.29
CA LEU A 99 -11.21 -9.90 -16.37
C LEU A 99 -11.32 -11.38 -16.75
N ASN A 100 -10.40 -11.87 -17.61
CA ASN A 100 -10.42 -13.26 -18.09
C ASN A 100 -9.53 -14.20 -17.29
N SER A 101 -8.82 -13.71 -16.27
CA SER A 101 -8.08 -14.56 -15.33
C SER A 101 -9.00 -15.59 -14.67
N GLU A 102 -8.52 -16.83 -14.55
CA GLU A 102 -9.30 -17.99 -14.13
C GLU A 102 -8.75 -18.65 -12.88
N PHE A 103 -9.65 -19.08 -12.00
CA PHE A 103 -9.33 -19.85 -10.81
C PHE A 103 -10.20 -21.11 -10.73
N LEU A 104 -9.73 -22.12 -10.01
CA LEU A 104 -10.42 -23.39 -9.81
C LEU A 104 -10.76 -23.56 -8.32
N PHE A 105 -12.02 -23.86 -8.02
CA PHE A 105 -12.51 -24.11 -6.67
C PHE A 105 -13.32 -25.40 -6.61
N TRP A 106 -13.32 -26.04 -5.45
CA TRP A 106 -14.30 -27.08 -5.14
C TRP A 106 -15.56 -26.41 -4.58
N ASP A 107 -16.72 -26.75 -5.16
CA ASP A 107 -18.01 -26.28 -4.65
C ASP A 107 -18.55 -27.18 -3.51
N GLU A 108 -19.75 -26.87 -3.01
CA GLU A 108 -20.42 -27.64 -1.97
C GLU A 108 -20.81 -29.07 -2.40
N ASN A 109 -20.89 -29.33 -3.71
CA ASN A 109 -21.22 -30.64 -4.30
C ASN A 109 -19.97 -31.47 -4.58
N LYS A 110 -18.77 -30.95 -4.25
CA LYS A 110 -17.47 -31.54 -4.56
C LYS A 110 -17.23 -31.65 -6.07
N GLU A 111 -17.70 -30.66 -6.81
CA GLU A 111 -17.41 -30.46 -8.22
C GLU A 111 -16.31 -29.41 -8.37
N LEU A 112 -15.40 -29.62 -9.33
CA LEU A 112 -14.34 -28.66 -9.64
C LEU A 112 -14.89 -27.62 -10.61
N VAL A 113 -15.04 -26.38 -10.14
CA VAL A 113 -15.62 -25.27 -10.90
C VAL A 113 -14.54 -24.28 -11.29
N ARG A 114 -14.61 -23.80 -12.54
CA ARG A 114 -13.77 -22.72 -13.06
C ARG A 114 -14.51 -21.40 -12.97
N VAL A 115 -13.91 -20.42 -12.33
CA VAL A 115 -14.47 -19.07 -12.17
C VAL A 115 -13.57 -18.05 -12.85
N LYS A 116 -14.17 -16.99 -13.41
CA LYS A 116 -13.44 -15.84 -13.96
C LYS A 116 -13.66 -14.61 -13.10
N VAL A 117 -12.67 -13.73 -13.03
CA VAL A 117 -12.75 -12.46 -12.29
C VAL A 117 -13.95 -11.62 -12.72
N LYS A 118 -14.22 -11.52 -14.03
CA LYS A 118 -15.35 -10.73 -14.55
C LYS A 118 -16.73 -11.18 -14.02
N ASP A 119 -16.85 -12.44 -13.61
CA ASP A 119 -18.09 -13.00 -13.10
C ASP A 119 -18.29 -12.72 -11.60
N THR A 120 -17.29 -12.14 -10.92
CA THR A 120 -17.31 -11.86 -9.47
C THR A 120 -17.45 -10.37 -9.12
N LEU A 121 -17.54 -9.48 -10.12
CA LEU A 121 -17.53 -8.01 -9.89
C LEU A 121 -18.80 -7.48 -9.20
N ASP A 122 -19.89 -8.23 -9.28
CA ASP A 122 -21.20 -7.89 -8.71
C ASP A 122 -21.63 -8.95 -7.70
N THR A 123 -21.46 -8.65 -6.42
CA THR A 123 -21.81 -9.54 -5.30
C THR A 123 -23.28 -9.93 -5.29
N LYS A 124 -24.18 -9.09 -5.85
CA LYS A 124 -25.61 -9.41 -5.96
C LYS A 124 -25.87 -10.53 -6.96
N LYS A 125 -25.10 -10.63 -8.04
CA LYS A 125 -25.16 -11.77 -8.97
C LYS A 125 -24.65 -13.06 -8.35
N LEU A 126 -23.74 -12.94 -7.38
CA LEU A 126 -23.27 -14.04 -6.54
C LEU A 126 -24.24 -14.39 -5.39
N GLY A 127 -25.36 -13.66 -5.25
CA GLY A 127 -26.39 -13.95 -4.27
C GLY A 127 -26.11 -13.46 -2.85
N TYR A 128 -25.17 -12.54 -2.65
CA TYR A 128 -24.89 -11.96 -1.33
C TYR A 128 -24.72 -10.44 -1.34
N GLY A 129 -24.66 -9.86 -0.15
CA GLY A 129 -24.36 -8.45 0.08
C GLY A 129 -24.00 -8.21 1.55
N PHE A 130 -23.52 -7.01 1.84
CA PHE A 130 -23.12 -6.62 3.20
C PHE A 130 -24.21 -5.79 3.87
N GLN A 131 -24.40 -6.01 5.17
CA GLN A 131 -25.24 -5.13 5.98
C GLN A 131 -24.66 -3.71 5.98
N ASP A 132 -25.54 -2.73 5.77
CA ASP A 132 -25.18 -1.33 5.88
C ASP A 132 -24.91 -0.96 7.34
N VAL A 133 -23.68 -0.50 7.59
CA VAL A 133 -23.23 -0.02 8.90
C VAL A 133 -22.49 1.30 8.74
N PRO A 134 -22.46 2.16 9.78
CA PRO A 134 -21.72 3.42 9.71
C PRO A 134 -20.25 3.21 9.32
N ILE A 135 -19.71 4.13 8.53
CA ILE A 135 -18.33 4.10 8.04
C ILE A 135 -17.58 5.31 8.62
N PRO A 136 -17.16 5.26 9.91
CA PRO A 136 -16.65 6.42 10.62
C PRO A 136 -15.31 6.93 10.09
N TRP A 137 -14.53 6.08 9.40
CA TRP A 137 -13.24 6.44 8.86
C TRP A 137 -13.31 7.31 7.59
N LEU A 138 -14.50 7.55 7.00
CA LEU A 138 -14.63 8.42 5.83
C LEU A 138 -14.29 9.89 6.13
N THR A 139 -14.35 10.31 7.40
CA THR A 139 -14.06 11.69 7.82
C THR A 139 -12.77 11.80 8.62
N THR A 140 -11.91 10.77 8.63
CA THR A 140 -10.66 10.73 9.39
C THR A 140 -9.45 10.98 8.49
N ARG A 141 -9.50 12.04 7.67
CA ARG A 141 -8.33 12.49 6.89
C ARG A 141 -7.21 12.86 7.87
N ALA A 142 -5.98 12.46 7.55
CA ALA A 142 -4.82 12.78 8.37
C ALA A 142 -4.56 14.29 8.38
N THR A 143 -3.84 14.78 9.39
CA THR A 143 -3.43 16.18 9.48
C THR A 143 -1.91 16.30 9.53
N PRO A 144 -1.30 17.36 9.00
CA PRO A 144 0.15 17.54 9.07
C PRO A 144 0.64 17.61 10.52
N LYS A 145 1.80 17.01 10.80
CA LYS A 145 2.44 17.08 12.12
C LYS A 145 2.82 18.52 12.50
N LEU A 146 3.26 19.29 11.50
CA LEU A 146 3.68 20.68 11.63
C LEU A 146 3.14 21.48 10.45
N THR A 147 2.88 22.76 10.68
CA THR A 147 2.57 23.69 9.59
C THR A 147 3.78 23.89 8.68
N ARG A 148 3.54 24.31 7.42
CA ARG A 148 4.63 24.60 6.46
C ARG A 148 5.62 25.65 6.98
N GLN A 149 5.11 26.66 7.70
CA GLN A 149 5.94 27.71 8.31
C GLN A 149 6.86 27.14 9.39
N GLU A 150 6.35 26.26 10.25
CA GLU A 150 7.15 25.61 11.29
C GLU A 150 8.22 24.69 10.70
N LYS A 151 7.88 23.91 9.67
CA LYS A 151 8.86 23.06 8.96
C LYS A 151 9.99 23.89 8.36
N SER A 152 9.64 24.98 7.68
CA SER A 152 10.62 25.88 7.05
C SER A 152 11.57 26.49 8.09
N ARG A 153 11.03 26.93 9.24
CA ARG A 153 11.84 27.47 10.34
C ARG A 153 12.80 26.42 10.91
N ARG A 154 12.32 25.20 11.16
CA ARG A 154 13.15 24.13 11.72
C ARG A 154 14.21 23.62 10.75
N ALA A 155 13.90 23.56 9.45
CA ALA A 155 14.87 23.21 8.41
C ALA A 155 16.01 24.24 8.31
N ALA A 156 15.73 25.53 8.58
CA ALA A 156 16.76 26.56 8.66
C ALA A 156 17.65 26.45 9.90
N GLU A 157 17.11 25.90 11.00
CA GLU A 157 17.84 25.72 12.27
C GLU A 157 18.70 24.44 12.28
N LYS A 158 18.32 23.41 11.51
CA LYS A 158 18.96 22.10 11.53
C LYS A 158 19.21 21.57 10.12
N SER A 159 20.49 21.37 9.81
CA SER A 159 20.90 20.65 8.60
C SER A 159 20.65 19.14 8.77
N VAL A 160 19.91 18.57 7.83
CA VAL A 160 19.66 17.13 7.72
C VAL A 160 20.62 16.56 6.66
N VAL A 161 21.31 15.49 7.00
CA VAL A 161 22.15 14.76 6.03
C VAL A 161 21.25 13.87 5.18
N LEU A 162 21.14 14.19 3.90
CA LEU A 162 20.40 13.37 2.94
C LEU A 162 21.31 12.32 2.30
N THR A 163 20.76 11.13 2.08
CA THR A 163 21.35 10.08 1.27
C THR A 163 21.19 10.47 -0.20
N PRO A 164 22.29 10.58 -0.98
CA PRO A 164 22.18 10.86 -2.40
C PRO A 164 21.39 9.77 -3.12
N ILE A 165 20.52 10.14 -4.07
CA ILE A 165 19.77 9.15 -4.87
C ILE A 165 20.70 8.17 -5.61
N SER A 166 21.92 8.60 -5.95
CA SER A 166 22.96 7.76 -6.57
C SER A 166 23.55 6.69 -5.65
N ALA A 167 23.22 6.70 -4.34
CA ALA A 167 23.66 5.68 -3.40
C ALA A 167 22.80 4.40 -3.44
N PHE A 168 21.66 4.43 -4.14
CA PHE A 168 20.83 3.24 -4.35
C PHE A 168 21.53 2.24 -5.29
N PRO A 169 21.43 0.92 -5.06
CA PRO A 169 20.60 0.25 -4.05
C PRO A 169 21.10 0.41 -2.61
N VAL A 170 20.19 0.54 -1.65
CA VAL A 170 20.49 0.71 -0.22
C VAL A 170 19.84 -0.36 0.64
N VAL A 171 20.54 -0.83 1.66
CA VAL A 171 19.98 -1.65 2.74
C VAL A 171 19.32 -0.71 3.76
N LEU A 172 18.12 -1.02 4.22
CA LEU A 172 17.39 -0.19 5.19
C LEU A 172 17.74 -0.56 6.65
N ASP A 173 19.03 -0.63 6.98
CA ASP A 173 19.51 -0.96 8.33
C ASP A 173 19.29 0.18 9.35
N LYS A 174 19.02 1.39 8.87
CA LYS A 174 18.74 2.61 9.65
C LYS A 174 17.78 3.53 8.91
N VAL A 175 17.34 4.58 9.59
CA VAL A 175 16.55 5.65 8.97
C VAL A 175 17.40 6.35 7.91
N ILE A 176 16.88 6.47 6.70
CA ILE A 176 17.49 7.24 5.61
C ILE A 176 16.48 8.21 5.04
N SER A 177 16.97 9.37 4.59
CA SER A 177 16.17 10.37 3.88
C SER A 177 16.85 10.69 2.55
N VAL A 178 16.06 10.79 1.48
CA VAL A 178 16.54 11.05 0.12
C VAL A 178 15.67 12.12 -0.51
N GLU A 179 16.30 13.02 -1.25
CA GLU A 179 15.59 13.99 -2.09
C GLU A 179 15.18 13.33 -3.41
N VAL A 180 13.89 13.45 -3.76
CA VAL A 180 13.31 12.86 -4.97
C VAL A 180 12.67 13.97 -5.80
N SER A 181 13.10 14.07 -7.06
CA SER A 181 12.56 15.07 -7.99
C SER A 181 11.14 14.72 -8.43
N ARG A 182 10.30 15.74 -8.57
CA ARG A 182 8.93 15.59 -9.04
C ARG A 182 8.86 15.83 -10.56
N PRO A 183 8.06 15.05 -11.31
CA PRO A 183 7.90 15.28 -12.75
C PRO A 183 7.21 16.60 -13.08
N LYS A 184 6.30 17.06 -12.22
CA LYS A 184 5.55 18.31 -12.40
C LYS A 184 5.06 18.86 -11.06
N LYS A 185 5.17 20.17 -10.86
CA LYS A 185 4.61 20.91 -9.72
C LYS A 185 3.36 21.70 -10.11
N SER A 186 2.58 22.11 -9.11
CA SER A 186 1.42 23.00 -9.22
C SER A 186 0.41 22.55 -10.30
N ARG A 187 0.05 21.27 -10.26
CA ARG A 187 -0.93 20.67 -11.17
C ARG A 187 -2.33 21.24 -10.91
N SER A 188 -3.11 21.42 -11.97
CA SER A 188 -4.51 21.83 -11.89
C SER A 188 -5.40 20.73 -11.28
N ALA A 189 -6.61 21.08 -10.86
CA ALA A 189 -7.58 20.12 -10.34
C ALA A 189 -7.91 19.02 -11.36
N THR A 190 -8.01 19.36 -12.64
CA THR A 190 -8.28 18.40 -13.73
C THR A 190 -7.12 17.43 -13.91
N GLU A 191 -5.87 17.91 -13.93
CA GLU A 191 -4.70 17.04 -14.05
C GLU A 191 -4.56 16.07 -12.86
N LYS A 192 -4.91 16.53 -11.65
CA LYS A 192 -4.94 15.68 -10.44
C LYS A 192 -6.09 14.66 -10.44
N GLU A 193 -7.15 14.94 -11.19
CA GLU A 193 -8.29 14.03 -11.37
C GLU A 193 -8.00 12.96 -12.41
N ASP A 194 -7.33 13.35 -13.50
CA ASP A 194 -6.94 12.46 -14.59
C ASP A 194 -5.77 11.57 -14.17
N GLU A 195 -4.76 12.13 -13.49
CA GLU A 195 -3.56 11.39 -13.09
C GLU A 195 -3.21 11.59 -11.61
N ASP A 196 -2.99 10.48 -10.92
CA ASP A 196 -2.46 10.48 -9.57
C ASP A 196 -0.95 10.60 -9.57
N GLU A 197 -0.42 11.51 -8.76
CA GLU A 197 1.01 11.57 -8.45
C GLU A 197 1.31 10.48 -7.43
N VAL A 198 2.24 9.58 -7.78
CA VAL A 198 2.56 8.41 -6.97
C VAL A 198 4.06 8.37 -6.64
N LEU A 199 4.37 7.92 -5.43
CA LEU A 199 5.72 7.55 -5.02
C LEU A 199 5.92 6.06 -5.28
N VAL A 200 6.93 5.72 -6.06
CA VAL A 200 7.26 4.34 -6.44
C VAL A 200 8.57 3.94 -5.80
N ILE A 201 8.51 2.89 -4.98
CA ILE A 201 9.67 2.26 -4.36
C ILE A 201 9.93 0.97 -5.11
N GLU A 202 10.98 0.97 -5.93
CA GLU A 202 11.28 -0.12 -6.87
C GLU A 202 12.31 -1.09 -6.30
N GLY A 203 12.14 -2.35 -6.66
CA GLY A 203 13.10 -3.40 -6.36
C GLY A 203 13.35 -3.57 -4.87
N ILE A 204 12.26 -3.66 -4.10
CA ILE A 204 12.30 -4.04 -2.69
C ILE A 204 12.64 -5.53 -2.65
N GLU A 205 13.88 -5.85 -2.31
CA GLU A 205 14.42 -7.21 -2.27
C GLU A 205 14.52 -7.69 -0.82
N TYR A 206 13.97 -8.87 -0.56
CA TYR A 206 13.87 -9.44 0.79
C TYR A 206 13.75 -10.98 0.80
N GLU A 207 13.90 -11.61 1.97
CA GLU A 207 13.59 -13.03 2.15
C GLU A 207 12.15 -13.24 2.63
N GLU A 208 11.37 -14.04 1.90
CA GLU A 208 9.93 -14.23 2.14
C GLU A 208 9.61 -14.81 3.52
N ASN A 209 10.55 -15.53 4.16
CA ASN A 209 10.37 -16.15 5.48
C ASN A 209 10.59 -15.18 6.65
N GLN A 210 10.91 -13.91 6.38
CA GLN A 210 11.15 -12.89 7.40
C GLN A 210 10.02 -11.88 7.46
N LEU A 211 9.65 -11.49 8.69
CA LEU A 211 8.76 -10.37 8.90
C LEU A 211 9.54 -9.08 8.65
N ILE A 212 9.14 -8.34 7.63
CA ILE A 212 9.79 -7.09 7.25
C ILE A 212 8.75 -5.99 7.30
N LYS A 213 9.12 -4.86 7.91
CA LYS A 213 8.33 -3.65 7.90
C LYS A 213 9.22 -2.42 7.86
N PHE A 214 8.91 -1.50 6.94
CA PHE A 214 9.40 -0.14 7.00
C PHE A 214 8.27 0.84 6.65
N ASP A 215 8.30 2.00 7.27
CA ASP A 215 7.37 3.10 6.98
C ASP A 215 8.03 4.07 6.00
N VAL A 216 7.20 4.72 5.18
CA VAL A 216 7.61 5.74 4.22
C VAL A 216 6.94 7.05 4.57
N LEU A 217 7.75 8.08 4.80
CA LEU A 217 7.29 9.43 5.11
C LEU A 217 7.73 10.41 4.02
N VAL A 218 6.95 11.45 3.81
CA VAL A 218 7.19 12.50 2.83
C VAL A 218 7.20 13.85 3.55
N ASN A 219 8.28 14.61 3.35
CA ASN A 219 8.52 15.93 3.95
C ASN A 219 8.32 15.95 5.48
N ASP A 220 8.78 14.89 6.16
CA ASP A 220 8.85 14.82 7.63
C ASP A 220 10.25 15.10 8.15
N GLU A 221 10.35 15.38 9.45
CA GLU A 221 11.60 15.51 10.19
C GLU A 221 12.25 14.12 10.39
N PRO A 222 13.42 13.84 9.79
CA PRO A 222 13.98 12.48 9.82
C PRO A 222 14.39 11.98 11.21
N ASP A 223 14.70 12.90 12.12
CA ASP A 223 15.05 12.64 13.52
C ASP A 223 13.83 12.55 14.45
N SER A 224 12.63 12.88 13.95
CA SER A 224 11.37 12.82 14.68
C SER A 224 10.25 12.36 13.75
N PRO A 225 10.31 11.12 13.22
CA PRO A 225 9.31 10.65 12.28
C PRO A 225 7.93 10.53 12.94
N GLY A 226 6.92 11.08 12.27
CA GLY A 226 5.52 11.04 12.63
C GLY A 226 4.88 9.66 12.51
N GLY A 227 3.67 9.55 13.06
CA GLY A 227 2.89 8.34 13.07
C GLY A 227 1.92 8.21 11.87
N PRO A 228 1.22 7.07 11.78
CA PRO A 228 0.24 6.80 10.72
C PRO A 228 -0.98 7.74 10.71
N ASP A 229 -1.18 8.52 11.76
CA ASP A 229 -2.19 9.56 11.92
C ASP A 229 -1.79 10.92 11.30
N MET A 230 -0.51 11.07 10.91
CA MET A 230 0.01 12.30 10.32
C MET A 230 -0.01 12.29 8.78
N SER A 231 -0.12 13.45 8.15
CA SER A 231 -0.16 13.57 6.67
C SER A 231 1.15 13.17 6.02
N GLU A 232 2.27 13.41 6.69
CA GLU A 232 3.61 13.04 6.24
C GLU A 232 3.76 11.53 6.05
N PHE A 233 3.00 10.72 6.77
CA PHE A 233 3.02 9.27 6.62
C PHE A 233 2.34 8.85 5.32
N ALA A 234 3.14 8.41 4.34
CA ALA A 234 2.64 7.98 3.03
C ALA A 234 2.17 6.52 3.04
N GLY A 235 2.81 5.65 3.82
CA GLY A 235 2.41 4.26 3.96
C GLY A 235 3.49 3.38 4.57
N SER A 236 3.27 2.06 4.56
CA SER A 236 4.25 1.07 5.02
C SER A 236 4.36 -0.07 4.04
N PHE A 237 5.56 -0.57 3.81
CA PHE A 237 5.76 -1.91 3.27
C PHE A 237 5.69 -2.92 4.41
N VAL A 238 4.99 -4.04 4.21
CA VAL A 238 4.96 -5.14 5.19
C VAL A 238 4.97 -6.49 4.46
N ASN A 239 5.91 -7.36 4.81
CA ASN A 239 5.93 -8.75 4.37
C ASN A 239 5.40 -9.69 5.45
N VAL A 240 4.39 -10.51 5.13
CA VAL A 240 3.99 -11.64 5.98
C VAL A 240 4.94 -12.80 5.70
N PRO A 241 5.58 -13.40 6.73
CA PRO A 241 6.45 -14.55 6.51
C PRO A 241 5.75 -15.69 5.75
N HIS A 242 6.43 -16.29 4.79
CA HIS A 242 6.06 -17.56 4.17
C HIS A 242 6.93 -18.71 4.70
N LYS A 243 6.51 -19.96 4.46
CA LYS A 243 7.22 -21.15 4.94
C LYS A 243 8.63 -21.28 4.35
N HIS A 244 8.83 -20.85 3.10
CA HIS A 244 10.07 -21.06 2.36
C HIS A 244 10.97 -19.82 2.39
N ALA A 245 12.26 -20.03 2.59
CA ALA A 245 13.29 -18.98 2.46
C ALA A 245 13.59 -18.78 0.97
N LYS A 246 12.78 -17.93 0.32
CA LYS A 246 12.97 -17.52 -1.07
C LYS A 246 13.26 -16.03 -1.09
N LYS A 247 14.23 -15.61 -1.90
CA LYS A 247 14.43 -14.20 -2.20
C LYS A 247 13.35 -13.73 -3.16
N SER A 248 12.68 -12.65 -2.80
CA SER A 248 11.64 -12.04 -3.60
C SER A 248 11.91 -10.57 -3.79
N LYS A 249 11.39 -10.06 -4.90
CA LYS A 249 11.55 -8.69 -5.33
C LYS A 249 10.18 -8.14 -5.66
N THR A 250 9.87 -6.97 -5.14
CA THR A 250 8.57 -6.34 -5.39
C THR A 250 8.69 -4.84 -5.59
N THR A 251 7.58 -4.21 -5.94
CA THR A 251 7.42 -2.76 -6.04
C THR A 251 6.29 -2.32 -5.13
N MET A 252 6.50 -1.21 -4.44
CA MET A 252 5.45 -0.54 -3.67
C MET A 252 5.09 0.78 -4.35
N VAL A 253 3.79 1.05 -4.50
CA VAL A 253 3.26 2.28 -5.10
C VAL A 253 2.37 2.97 -4.07
N LEU A 254 2.64 4.25 -3.82
CA LEU A 254 1.92 5.06 -2.84
C LEU A 254 1.32 6.29 -3.53
N GLY A 255 -0.01 6.42 -3.52
CA GLY A 255 -0.67 7.66 -3.95
C GLY A 255 -0.34 8.82 -3.02
N ILE A 256 0.26 9.88 -3.57
CA ILE A 256 0.71 11.05 -2.79
C ILE A 256 -0.01 12.35 -3.20
N THR A 257 -0.90 12.34 -4.21
CA THR A 257 -1.66 13.54 -4.63
C THR A 257 -2.30 14.29 -3.46
N GLY A 258 -3.15 13.61 -2.67
CA GLY A 258 -3.82 14.23 -1.52
C GLY A 258 -2.87 14.56 -0.37
N LEU A 259 -1.78 13.81 -0.23
CA LEU A 259 -0.72 14.08 0.76
C LEU A 259 -0.02 15.42 0.46
N LEU A 260 0.26 15.70 -0.81
CA LEU A 260 0.92 16.95 -1.22
C LEU A 260 0.04 18.17 -0.97
N GLU A 261 -1.28 18.03 -1.11
CA GLU A 261 -2.25 19.06 -0.72
C GLU A 261 -2.23 19.29 0.79
N ASP A 262 -2.26 18.20 1.58
CA ASP A 262 -2.25 18.29 3.05
C ASP A 262 -0.98 18.98 3.56
N LEU A 263 0.17 18.69 2.94
CA LEU A 263 1.46 19.27 3.32
C LEU A 263 1.75 20.64 2.71
N GLU A 264 0.85 21.18 1.89
CA GLU A 264 1.06 22.39 1.08
C GLU A 264 2.33 22.32 0.21
N ALA A 265 2.71 21.12 -0.24
CA ALA A 265 3.96 20.84 -0.95
C ALA A 265 3.81 20.85 -2.49
N GLU A 266 2.63 21.19 -3.01
CA GLU A 266 2.33 21.12 -4.44
C GLU A 266 3.25 21.98 -5.32
N GLY A 267 3.79 23.08 -4.78
CA GLY A 267 4.69 23.99 -5.48
C GLY A 267 6.17 23.62 -5.40
N ASP A 268 6.53 22.57 -4.66
CA ASP A 268 7.94 22.18 -4.45
C ASP A 268 8.46 21.39 -5.65
N ASP A 269 9.73 21.57 -6.03
CA ASP A 269 10.35 20.84 -7.15
C ASP A 269 10.81 19.43 -6.74
N THR A 270 11.14 19.26 -5.47
CA THR A 270 11.62 18.01 -4.87
C THR A 270 10.85 17.70 -3.60
N LEU A 271 10.83 16.42 -3.21
CA LEU A 271 10.33 15.97 -1.92
C LEU A 271 11.43 15.25 -1.16
N VAL A 272 11.44 15.37 0.16
CA VAL A 272 12.29 14.53 1.02
C VAL A 272 11.50 13.30 1.41
N VAL A 273 11.93 12.13 0.93
CA VAL A 273 11.35 10.84 1.26
C VAL A 273 12.20 10.18 2.33
N THR A 274 11.57 9.81 3.45
CA THR A 274 12.23 9.16 4.59
C THR A 274 11.75 7.73 4.73
N PHE A 275 12.69 6.78 4.74
CA PHE A 275 12.47 5.37 5.01
C PHE A 275 12.78 5.09 6.46
N VAL A 276 11.82 4.54 7.20
CA VAL A 276 11.97 4.21 8.62
C VAL A 276 11.83 2.70 8.82
N PRO A 277 12.93 1.94 8.92
CA PRO A 277 12.85 0.51 9.20
C PRO A 277 12.24 0.28 10.59
N ARG A 278 11.31 -0.68 10.68
CA ARG A 278 10.63 -1.08 11.91
C ARG A 278 10.97 -2.51 12.32
N THR A 279 11.09 -3.40 11.34
CA THR A 279 11.41 -4.82 11.56
C THR A 279 12.12 -5.36 10.32
N GLY A 280 13.20 -6.13 10.51
CA GLY A 280 13.95 -6.76 9.41
C GLY A 280 14.62 -5.76 8.44
N GLY A 281 14.96 -4.56 8.91
CA GLY A 281 15.52 -3.49 8.08
C GLY A 281 16.87 -3.84 7.43
N ASP A 282 17.73 -4.52 8.18
CA ASP A 282 19.01 -5.07 7.72
C ASP A 282 18.87 -6.17 6.66
N SER A 283 17.65 -6.69 6.48
CA SER A 283 17.31 -7.78 5.58
C SER A 283 16.44 -7.35 4.40
N VAL A 284 16.29 -6.04 4.18
CA VAL A 284 15.60 -5.47 3.01
C VAL A 284 16.48 -4.47 2.28
N THR A 285 16.59 -4.65 0.97
CA THR A 285 17.28 -3.73 0.06
C THR A 285 16.24 -3.02 -0.80
N VAL A 286 16.39 -1.70 -0.99
CA VAL A 286 15.59 -0.92 -1.94
C VAL A 286 16.47 -0.53 -3.12
N ALA A 287 16.04 -0.86 -4.33
CA ALA A 287 16.82 -0.60 -5.54
C ALA A 287 16.71 0.84 -6.05
N ASN A 288 15.54 1.47 -5.91
CA ASN A 288 15.33 2.85 -6.36
C ASN A 288 14.06 3.46 -5.72
N VAL A 289 13.96 4.79 -5.75
CA VAL A 289 12.74 5.53 -5.43
C VAL A 289 12.53 6.67 -6.42
N LYS A 290 11.30 6.83 -6.91
CA LYS A 290 10.95 7.87 -7.90
C LYS A 290 9.50 8.32 -7.74
N ILE A 291 9.15 9.44 -8.39
CA ILE A 291 7.78 9.94 -8.47
C ILE A 291 7.34 9.88 -9.93
N GLU A 292 6.13 9.36 -10.18
CA GLU A 292 5.53 9.29 -11.51
C GLU A 292 4.02 9.56 -11.45
N PHE A 293 3.35 9.53 -12.61
CA PHE A 293 1.92 9.72 -12.74
C PHE A 293 1.22 8.42 -13.15
N VAL A 294 0.04 8.16 -12.57
CA VAL A 294 -0.81 7.00 -12.87
C VAL A 294 -2.21 7.49 -13.23
N ALA A 295 -2.69 7.15 -14.44
CA ALA A 295 -3.94 7.67 -14.98
C ALA A 295 -5.16 6.78 -14.70
N ASP A 296 -4.99 5.46 -14.82
CA ASP A 296 -6.03 4.41 -14.95
C ASP A 296 -7.34 4.82 -15.64
#